data_AF-A0A1W0WJJ7-F1
#
_entry.id   AF-A0A1W0WJJ7-F1
#
_cell.length_a   1.000
_cell.length_b   1.000
_cell.length_c   1.000
_cell.angle_alpha   90.00
_cell.angle_beta   90.00
_cell.angle_gamma   90.00
#
_symmetry.space_group_name_H-M   'P 1'
#
loop_
_entity.id
_entity.type
_entity.pdbx_description
1 polymer ?
#
loop_
_entity_poly.entity_id
_entity_poly.type
_entity_poly.pdbx_seq_one_letter_code
_entity_poly.pdbx_strand_id
1 'polypeptide(L)'
;MATPSSTKNHTADATAQDLKMMTVKEKSAGATGGSGNASERSKDVNGDGAGSVPSSASSAAVSDASPSTSSGLSNVLESVASTSDGSASAGADVRGASTSTSLTSQYPELTRSVQEIKERLDQNKGGGRRAPRAAGAAAESMDQHQFWSTQPVPRFDEKVPATTNDAIETKSVEEIRAEPRQLPAGFFWDTLDINHRGTLEEIYNLLHDNYVEDDDSMFRFRYSHEFLLWALRPPGWTNFWHVGVRVAGSNKLVSFISAVPSQIRVRGKSMKMTEVNFLCVLKKLRSKRMAVVLIQEITRRCNVRGIFQAAFTAGKLLPTPVGTCRYWHRSIHPAKLVDVGFSSIPPKSTLQRMKKLYKVDEEGKLPGFRPAEAKDVPAIHDLLTTYLKQFEMAPEFELEEVAHYFMPQDKIIYAYVVEDPATGKLTDFTSFYSLPSTVVDNPKYDSIYAAYSFYNVATKTSWRDLIMASIVMAKKEGFDVFNALDLMENTKFLKDLAFGIGDGSLNYYLFNWKCPEMQPGQIGLVLM
;
A
#
# COMPACT_ATOMS: atom_id res chain seq x y z
N MET A 1 -31.48 63.99 24.24
CA MET A 1 -32.37 63.76 23.08
C MET A 1 -31.78 62.59 22.30
N ALA A 2 -32.42 61.49 21.98
CA ALA A 2 -33.62 60.81 22.45
C ALA A 2 -33.45 59.40 21.87
N THR A 3 -33.56 58.38 22.71
CA THR A 3 -33.90 57.00 22.30
C THR A 3 -35.32 56.99 21.68
N PRO A 4 -35.73 55.94 20.95
CA PRO A 4 -36.20 54.68 21.57
C PRO A 4 -35.61 53.42 20.87
N SER A 5 -35.24 52.33 21.55
CA SER A 5 -36.00 51.41 22.43
C SER A 5 -37.11 50.64 21.69
N SER A 6 -36.89 49.36 21.38
CA SER A 6 -37.30 48.19 22.18
C SER A 6 -38.76 47.75 22.00
N THR A 7 -38.94 46.48 21.65
CA THR A 7 -40.05 45.62 22.11
C THR A 7 -39.65 44.18 21.72
N LYS A 8 -39.10 43.40 22.65
CA LYS A 8 -39.75 42.55 23.67
C LYS A 8 -40.24 41.20 23.14
N ASN A 9 -39.61 40.18 23.72
CA ASN A 9 -40.06 38.81 23.99
C ASN A 9 -41.58 38.58 23.97
N HIS A 10 -41.97 37.43 23.42
CA HIS A 10 -42.98 36.57 24.04
C HIS A 10 -42.54 35.09 23.96
N THR A 11 -42.22 34.54 25.12
CA THR A 11 -42.44 33.13 25.46
C THR A 11 -43.94 32.87 25.64
N ALA A 12 -44.47 31.77 25.11
CA ALA A 12 -45.30 30.80 25.84
C ALA A 12 -46.02 29.78 24.92
N ASP A 13 -45.94 28.53 25.36
CA ASP A 13 -46.97 27.50 25.39
C ASP A 13 -47.42 26.67 24.16
N ALA A 14 -47.28 25.35 24.38
CA ALA A 14 -48.31 24.30 24.21
C ALA A 14 -48.75 23.97 22.76
N THR A 15 -49.01 22.74 22.33
CA THR A 15 -49.14 21.42 22.96
C THR A 15 -49.11 20.37 21.84
N ALA A 16 -48.85 19.12 22.22
CA ALA A 16 -48.87 17.93 21.37
C ALA A 16 -50.25 17.58 20.76
N GLN A 17 -50.21 17.06 19.53
CA GLN A 17 -51.09 16.05 18.87
C GLN A 17 -50.56 15.96 17.42
N ASP A 18 -50.07 14.83 16.90
CA ASP A 18 -50.74 13.55 16.80
C ASP A 18 -49.79 12.34 16.85
N LEU A 19 -50.24 11.33 17.59
CA LEU A 19 -49.72 9.98 17.64
C LEU A 19 -50.95 9.08 17.85
N LYS A 20 -51.33 8.26 16.86
CA LYS A 20 -51.95 6.93 17.04
C LYS A 20 -52.32 6.26 15.72
N MET A 21 -51.73 5.09 15.48
CA MET A 21 -52.34 3.74 15.50
C MET A 21 -51.26 2.79 14.91
N MET A 22 -50.87 1.66 15.51
CA MET A 22 -51.68 0.61 16.16
C MET A 22 -50.93 -0.07 17.31
N THR A 23 -51.70 -0.61 18.26
CA THR A 23 -51.28 -1.34 19.46
C THR A 23 -51.87 -2.75 19.44
N VAL A 24 -51.04 -3.73 19.82
CA VAL A 24 -51.24 -5.01 20.55
C VAL A 24 -52.65 -5.59 20.72
N LYS A 25 -52.74 -6.93 20.61
CA LYS A 25 -53.62 -7.75 21.46
C LYS A 25 -52.97 -9.09 21.85
N GLU A 26 -52.70 -9.25 23.14
CA GLU A 26 -52.60 -10.55 23.82
C GLU A 26 -54.01 -11.03 24.23
N LYS A 27 -54.17 -12.35 24.38
CA LYS A 27 -55.22 -12.98 25.18
C LYS A 27 -54.64 -14.18 25.95
N SER A 28 -55.16 -14.35 27.16
CA SER A 28 -54.74 -15.20 28.26
C SER A 28 -55.37 -16.60 28.29
N ALA A 29 -54.70 -17.52 29.00
CA ALA A 29 -55.18 -18.56 29.94
C ALA A 29 -53.97 -19.49 30.22
N GLY A 30 -53.62 -19.98 31.41
CA GLY A 30 -54.20 -20.05 32.74
C GLY A 30 -53.71 -21.36 33.40
N ALA A 31 -53.42 -21.30 34.70
CA ALA A 31 -53.33 -22.41 35.69
C ALA A 31 -51.96 -23.04 36.05
N THR A 32 -51.60 -22.80 37.34
CA THR A 32 -51.08 -23.75 38.38
C THR A 32 -49.75 -24.46 38.12
N GLY A 33 -48.77 -24.53 39.03
CA GLY A 33 -48.63 -24.25 40.46
C GLY A 33 -47.43 -25.09 40.97
N GLY A 34 -46.85 -24.76 42.13
CA GLY A 34 -46.03 -25.71 42.89
C GLY A 34 -44.60 -25.30 43.22
N SER A 35 -44.45 -24.83 44.47
CA SER A 35 -43.24 -24.75 45.30
C SER A 35 -42.39 -26.03 45.33
N GLY A 36 -41.08 -25.91 45.54
CA GLY A 36 -40.22 -27.05 45.90
C GLY A 36 -38.74 -26.70 46.09
N ASN A 37 -38.30 -26.78 47.35
CA ASN A 37 -37.03 -26.35 47.93
C ASN A 37 -35.86 -27.34 47.74
N ALA A 38 -34.62 -26.83 47.89
CA ALA A 38 -33.44 -27.49 48.52
C ALA A 38 -32.88 -28.77 47.85
N SER A 39 -31.65 -29.27 48.04
CA SER A 39 -30.33 -28.86 48.55
C SER A 39 -29.43 -30.11 48.40
N GLU A 40 -28.12 -29.97 48.63
CA GLU A 40 -27.10 -31.04 48.81
C GLU A 40 -26.51 -31.64 47.52
N ARG A 41 -25.22 -31.55 47.20
CA ARG A 41 -23.93 -31.69 47.93
C ARG A 41 -23.58 -33.14 48.30
N SER A 42 -22.75 -33.78 47.47
CA SER A 42 -21.66 -34.71 47.84
C SER A 42 -20.94 -35.11 46.55
N LYS A 43 -19.66 -34.76 46.36
CA LYS A 43 -18.41 -35.33 46.90
C LYS A 43 -17.96 -36.63 46.23
N ASP A 44 -16.78 -36.49 45.63
CA ASP A 44 -15.66 -37.43 45.58
C ASP A 44 -15.83 -38.77 44.84
N VAL A 45 -14.94 -39.06 43.88
CA VAL A 45 -13.73 -39.88 44.10
C VAL A 45 -13.01 -40.15 42.76
N ASN A 46 -11.68 -40.08 42.84
CA ASN A 46 -10.64 -40.41 41.86
C ASN A 46 -10.75 -41.80 41.19
N GLY A 47 -10.11 -41.92 40.02
CA GLY A 47 -9.67 -43.21 39.49
C GLY A 47 -8.83 -43.10 38.23
N ASP A 48 -7.50 -43.12 38.41
CA ASP A 48 -6.49 -43.30 37.35
C ASP A 48 -6.65 -44.62 36.60
N GLY A 49 -6.23 -44.65 35.32
CA GLY A 49 -6.11 -45.90 34.56
C GLY A 49 -5.54 -45.72 33.16
N ALA A 50 -4.24 -45.95 33.02
CA ALA A 50 -3.50 -46.03 31.76
C ALA A 50 -3.90 -47.25 30.92
N GLY A 51 -3.82 -47.16 29.58
CA GLY A 51 -3.96 -48.30 28.68
C GLY A 51 -3.82 -47.94 27.20
N SER A 52 -2.77 -48.45 26.58
CA SER A 52 -2.33 -48.28 25.18
C SER A 52 -3.12 -49.09 24.13
N VAL A 53 -3.42 -48.43 22.99
CA VAL A 53 -3.46 -48.83 21.54
C VAL A 53 -3.64 -50.33 21.18
N PRO A 54 -4.52 -50.72 20.21
CA PRO A 54 -4.09 -50.80 18.80
C PRO A 54 -5.15 -50.57 17.67
N SER A 55 -4.65 -50.01 16.55
CA SER A 55 -4.90 -50.33 15.12
C SER A 55 -6.31 -50.53 14.51
N SER A 56 -6.56 -49.79 13.42
CA SER A 56 -7.10 -50.17 12.07
C SER A 56 -8.00 -49.02 11.55
N ALA A 57 -7.73 -48.26 10.48
CA ALA A 57 -7.28 -48.51 9.10
C ALA A 57 -8.33 -49.21 8.20
N SER A 58 -8.97 -48.43 7.32
CA SER A 58 -9.31 -48.70 5.90
C SER A 58 -10.45 -47.76 5.48
N SER A 59 -10.21 -46.73 4.66
CA SER A 59 -9.97 -46.71 3.22
C SER A 59 -11.25 -46.81 2.38
N ALA A 60 -11.51 -45.78 1.57
CA ALA A 60 -12.05 -45.95 0.23
C ALA A 60 -11.52 -44.80 -0.64
N ALA A 61 -10.48 -45.14 -1.40
CA ALA A 61 -10.09 -44.44 -2.61
C ALA A 61 -11.03 -44.87 -3.74
N VAL A 62 -11.33 -43.96 -4.69
CA VAL A 62 -11.56 -44.32 -6.09
C VAL A 62 -10.84 -43.30 -6.97
N SER A 63 -10.05 -43.87 -7.87
CA SER A 63 -9.20 -43.32 -8.91
C SER A 63 -9.94 -43.15 -10.24
N ASP A 64 -9.56 -42.16 -11.03
CA ASP A 64 -9.32 -42.25 -12.49
C ASP A 64 -8.60 -40.95 -12.93
N ALA A 65 -7.31 -40.95 -13.29
CA ALA A 65 -6.70 -41.39 -14.56
C ALA A 65 -6.88 -40.38 -15.74
N SER A 66 -5.94 -39.42 -15.81
CA SER A 66 -5.12 -38.94 -16.97
C SER A 66 -5.74 -38.63 -18.35
N PRO A 67 -5.17 -37.72 -19.20
CA PRO A 67 -3.75 -37.38 -19.24
C PRO A 67 -3.35 -35.90 -19.36
N SER A 68 -2.13 -35.68 -18.91
CA SER A 68 -1.22 -34.57 -19.12
C SER A 68 -0.88 -34.31 -20.59
N THR A 69 -1.00 -33.06 -21.02
CA THR A 69 -0.24 -32.51 -22.17
C THR A 69 0.11 -31.05 -21.91
N SER A 70 1.31 -30.80 -21.36
CA SER A 70 2.09 -29.58 -21.66
C SER A 70 3.55 -29.69 -21.19
N SER A 71 4.13 -30.90 -21.22
CA SER A 71 5.59 -31.06 -21.33
C SER A 71 5.99 -30.80 -22.78
N GLY A 72 6.11 -29.53 -23.15
CA GLY A 72 6.43 -29.12 -24.53
C GLY A 72 6.88 -27.67 -24.72
N LEU A 73 7.13 -26.92 -23.64
CA LEU A 73 7.61 -25.52 -23.73
C LEU A 73 8.89 -25.27 -22.93
N SER A 74 9.39 -26.26 -22.20
CA SER A 74 10.64 -26.20 -21.44
C SER A 74 11.89 -26.59 -22.25
N ASN A 75 11.76 -27.07 -23.50
CA ASN A 75 12.90 -27.47 -24.35
C ASN A 75 13.15 -26.56 -25.57
N VAL A 76 12.63 -25.33 -25.58
CA VAL A 76 12.88 -24.35 -26.69
C VAL A 76 13.64 -23.11 -26.21
N LEU A 77 13.87 -22.94 -24.90
CA LEU A 77 14.60 -21.80 -24.35
C LEU A 77 16.05 -22.12 -23.92
N GLU A 78 16.53 -23.34 -24.17
CA GLU A 78 17.86 -23.81 -23.75
C GLU A 78 18.88 -23.95 -24.90
N SER A 79 18.65 -23.31 -26.04
CA SER A 79 19.59 -23.36 -27.18
C SER A 79 20.02 -22.01 -27.77
N VAL A 80 19.89 -20.90 -27.03
CA VAL A 80 20.35 -19.56 -27.52
C VAL A 80 21.40 -18.91 -26.61
N ALA A 81 21.93 -19.63 -25.63
CA ALA A 81 23.01 -19.16 -24.76
C ALA A 81 24.22 -20.11 -24.81
N SER A 82 24.89 -20.20 -25.95
CA SER A 82 26.30 -20.56 -25.96
C SER A 82 27.03 -19.99 -27.19
N THR A 83 28.22 -19.47 -26.93
CA THR A 83 29.29 -19.08 -27.86
C THR A 83 29.18 -17.73 -28.59
N SER A 84 29.80 -16.71 -27.97
CA SER A 84 30.67 -15.77 -28.69
C SER A 84 32.11 -16.12 -28.36
N ASP A 85 32.80 -16.79 -29.28
CA ASP A 85 34.26 -16.69 -29.48
C ASP A 85 34.67 -17.42 -30.77
N GLY A 86 35.48 -16.77 -31.62
CA GLY A 86 36.36 -17.47 -32.57
C GLY A 86 35.93 -17.59 -34.04
N SER A 87 36.54 -16.75 -34.87
CA SER A 87 36.98 -16.92 -36.28
C SER A 87 36.58 -18.15 -37.13
N ALA A 88 36.09 -17.84 -38.36
CA ALA A 88 36.43 -18.42 -39.67
C ALA A 88 36.44 -19.96 -39.91
N SER A 89 35.52 -20.46 -40.74
CA SER A 89 35.78 -21.01 -42.10
C SER A 89 34.67 -21.97 -42.62
N ALA A 90 34.36 -21.82 -43.91
CA ALA A 90 33.90 -22.79 -44.93
C ALA A 90 32.79 -23.85 -44.64
N GLY A 91 31.63 -23.66 -45.28
CA GLY A 91 31.03 -24.62 -46.23
C GLY A 91 30.21 -25.82 -45.73
N ALA A 92 28.87 -25.77 -45.92
CA ALA A 92 28.09 -26.76 -46.69
C ALA A 92 26.57 -26.64 -46.42
N ASP A 93 25.80 -26.63 -47.50
CA ASP A 93 24.33 -26.55 -47.60
C ASP A 93 23.59 -27.75 -46.97
N VAL A 94 22.56 -27.50 -46.16
CA VAL A 94 21.32 -28.30 -46.13
C VAL A 94 20.12 -27.37 -45.91
N ARG A 95 19.13 -27.48 -46.81
CA ARG A 95 17.88 -26.71 -46.87
C ARG A 95 16.94 -27.03 -45.70
N GLY A 96 16.44 -25.99 -45.02
CA GLY A 96 15.29 -26.04 -44.13
C GLY A 96 14.54 -24.71 -44.18
N ALA A 97 13.45 -24.66 -44.96
CA ALA A 97 12.65 -23.47 -45.15
C ALA A 97 11.55 -23.33 -44.08
N SER A 98 11.22 -22.06 -43.83
CA SER A 98 9.99 -21.48 -43.26
C SER A 98 9.67 -21.69 -41.77
N THR A 99 10.02 -20.68 -40.96
CA THR A 99 9.17 -20.24 -39.83
C THR A 99 9.32 -18.74 -39.48
N SER A 100 10.17 -17.97 -40.17
CA SER A 100 10.36 -16.53 -39.89
C SER A 100 9.47 -15.57 -40.69
N THR A 101 8.68 -16.05 -41.65
CA THR A 101 7.92 -15.19 -42.57
C THR A 101 6.52 -14.81 -42.07
N SER A 102 6.07 -15.34 -40.92
CA SER A 102 4.67 -15.16 -40.47
C SER A 102 4.41 -13.92 -39.60
N LEU A 103 5.44 -13.20 -39.13
CA LEU A 103 5.26 -11.98 -38.31
C LEU A 103 5.61 -10.70 -39.07
N THR A 104 6.35 -10.81 -40.17
CA THR A 104 6.74 -9.66 -41.02
C THR A 104 5.60 -9.22 -41.95
N SER A 105 4.62 -10.10 -42.23
CA SER A 105 3.44 -9.80 -43.05
C SER A 105 2.30 -9.13 -42.27
N GLN A 106 2.38 -9.06 -40.93
CA GLN A 106 1.26 -8.65 -40.09
C GLN A 106 1.27 -7.16 -39.70
N TYR A 107 2.42 -6.46 -39.77
CA TYR A 107 2.53 -5.04 -39.39
C TYR A 107 3.65 -4.26 -40.16
N PRO A 108 3.47 -3.93 -41.45
CA PRO A 108 4.49 -3.28 -42.29
C PRO A 108 4.89 -1.87 -41.84
N GLU A 109 3.98 -1.12 -41.18
CA GLU A 109 4.25 0.22 -40.65
C GLU A 109 5.24 0.21 -39.46
N LEU A 110 5.26 -0.88 -38.68
CA LEU A 110 6.17 -1.03 -37.54
C LEU A 110 7.61 -1.30 -37.98
N THR A 111 7.79 -1.95 -39.12
CA THR A 111 9.11 -2.32 -39.67
C THR A 111 9.87 -1.09 -40.17
N ARG A 112 9.17 -0.15 -40.81
CA ARG A 112 9.78 1.08 -41.36
C ARG A 112 10.34 1.97 -40.24
N SER A 113 9.60 2.16 -39.14
CA SER A 113 10.07 2.95 -37.99
C SER A 113 11.23 2.30 -37.24
N VAL A 114 11.30 0.95 -37.16
CA VAL A 114 12.40 0.24 -36.51
C VAL A 114 13.70 0.34 -37.33
N GLN A 115 13.59 0.40 -38.66
CA GLN A 115 14.71 0.51 -39.57
C GLN A 115 15.32 1.93 -39.54
N GLU A 116 14.50 2.98 -39.52
CA GLU A 116 14.94 4.38 -39.33
C GLU A 116 15.62 4.62 -37.96
N ILE A 117 15.17 3.91 -36.91
CA ILE A 117 15.78 4.01 -35.57
C ILE A 117 17.15 3.31 -35.53
N LYS A 118 17.32 2.18 -36.24
CA LYS A 118 18.60 1.48 -36.34
C LYS A 118 19.66 2.35 -37.03
N GLU A 119 19.29 3.02 -38.12
CA GLU A 119 20.21 3.92 -38.85
C GLU A 119 20.64 5.14 -38.01
N ARG A 120 19.78 5.63 -37.10
CA ARG A 120 20.13 6.70 -36.15
C ARG A 120 20.98 6.22 -34.96
N LEU A 121 20.91 4.94 -34.60
CA LEU A 121 21.68 4.36 -33.50
C LEU A 121 23.12 4.02 -33.88
N ASP A 122 23.38 3.71 -35.15
CA ASP A 122 24.76 3.46 -35.63
C ASP A 122 25.58 4.75 -35.79
N GLN A 123 24.94 5.93 -35.81
CA GLN A 123 25.63 7.23 -35.86
C GLN A 123 26.12 7.72 -34.48
N ASN A 124 25.74 7.09 -33.36
CA ASN A 124 26.01 7.60 -32.01
C ASN A 124 26.95 6.72 -31.17
N LYS A 125 27.69 5.78 -31.80
CA LYS A 125 28.65 4.88 -31.13
C LYS A 125 30.05 5.51 -31.01
N GLY A 126 30.14 6.65 -30.32
CA GLY A 126 31.42 7.31 -30.02
C GLY A 126 31.38 8.10 -28.71
N GLY A 127 31.58 7.44 -27.56
CA GLY A 127 31.73 8.13 -26.27
C GLY A 127 31.87 7.18 -25.08
N GLY A 128 33.07 7.12 -24.51
CA GLY A 128 33.47 6.16 -23.47
C GLY A 128 32.87 6.38 -22.07
N ARG A 129 33.00 5.33 -21.26
CA ARG A 129 32.51 5.17 -19.88
C ARG A 129 33.02 6.27 -18.93
N ARG A 130 32.10 6.94 -18.19
CA ARG A 130 32.42 7.82 -17.04
C ARG A 130 32.27 7.05 -15.72
N ALA A 131 33.26 7.23 -14.86
CA ALA A 131 33.31 6.75 -13.48
C ALA A 131 32.32 7.50 -12.55
N PRO A 132 31.98 6.97 -11.37
CA PRO A 132 30.92 7.50 -10.51
C PRO A 132 31.33 8.83 -9.87
N ARG A 133 30.39 9.77 -9.81
CA ARG A 133 30.61 11.14 -9.34
C ARG A 133 30.27 11.23 -7.85
N ALA A 134 31.21 11.74 -7.06
CA ALA A 134 31.06 12.03 -5.64
C ALA A 134 29.92 13.02 -5.35
N ALA A 135 29.24 12.81 -4.23
CA ALA A 135 28.11 13.60 -3.75
C ALA A 135 28.49 15.07 -3.50
N GLY A 136 28.00 15.94 -4.38
CA GLY A 136 27.77 17.36 -4.11
C GLY A 136 26.37 17.65 -4.65
N ALA A 137 25.48 18.17 -3.78
CA ALA A 137 24.12 18.52 -4.15
C ALA A 137 24.13 19.61 -5.23
N ALA A 138 24.05 19.19 -6.49
CA ALA A 138 23.60 20.08 -7.55
C ALA A 138 22.11 20.32 -7.28
N ALA A 139 21.71 21.58 -7.06
CA ALA A 139 20.31 21.94 -6.94
C ALA A 139 19.55 21.44 -8.18
N GLU A 140 18.58 20.54 -8.00
CA GLU A 140 17.71 20.11 -9.08
C GLU A 140 16.92 21.33 -9.58
N SER A 141 16.97 21.58 -10.89
CA SER A 141 16.30 22.73 -11.51
C SER A 141 14.90 22.34 -11.98
N MET A 142 13.93 23.25 -11.79
CA MET A 142 12.57 23.14 -12.35
C MET A 142 12.56 22.91 -13.88
N ASP A 143 13.60 23.34 -14.60
CA ASP A 143 13.72 23.16 -16.05
C ASP A 143 13.82 21.68 -16.47
N GLN A 144 14.25 20.82 -15.55
CA GLN A 144 14.30 19.36 -15.75
C GLN A 144 12.91 18.71 -15.58
N HIS A 145 11.94 19.43 -15.00
CA HIS A 145 10.59 18.96 -14.72
C HIS A 145 9.52 19.74 -15.49
N GLN A 146 9.58 19.72 -16.82
CA GLN A 146 8.66 20.43 -17.73
C GLN A 146 7.16 20.22 -17.44
N PHE A 147 6.77 19.05 -16.93
CA PHE A 147 5.39 18.81 -16.53
C PHE A 147 5.04 19.52 -15.22
N TRP A 148 5.81 19.28 -14.16
CA TRP A 148 5.54 19.81 -12.81
C TRP A 148 5.62 21.32 -12.75
N SER A 149 6.41 21.97 -13.61
CA SER A 149 6.45 23.43 -13.73
C SER A 149 5.13 24.06 -14.18
N THR A 150 4.20 23.27 -14.72
CA THR A 150 2.86 23.70 -15.16
C THR A 150 1.74 23.29 -14.19
N GLN A 151 2.07 22.57 -13.11
CA GLN A 151 1.10 22.07 -12.15
C GLN A 151 1.02 23.01 -10.94
N PRO A 152 -0.12 23.02 -10.21
CA PRO A 152 -0.28 23.81 -8.99
C PRO A 152 0.47 23.14 -7.83
N VAL A 153 1.80 23.21 -7.87
CA VAL A 153 2.71 22.73 -6.83
C VAL A 153 3.78 23.80 -6.57
N PRO A 154 4.33 23.88 -5.33
CA PRO A 154 5.43 24.79 -5.06
C PRO A 154 6.65 24.46 -5.95
N ARG A 155 7.44 25.49 -6.28
CA ARG A 155 8.70 25.30 -7.02
C ARG A 155 9.84 24.92 -6.05
N PHE A 156 10.93 24.34 -6.55
CA PHE A 156 12.08 23.98 -5.70
C PHE A 156 12.76 25.18 -5.04
N ASP A 157 12.83 26.29 -5.77
CA ASP A 157 13.47 27.54 -5.35
C ASP A 157 12.54 28.46 -4.56
N GLU A 158 11.26 28.08 -4.43
CA GLU A 158 10.26 28.89 -3.75
C GLU A 158 10.36 28.75 -2.24
N LYS A 159 10.63 29.86 -1.54
CA LYS A 159 10.52 29.93 -0.08
C LYS A 159 9.06 30.16 0.31
N VAL A 160 8.40 29.12 0.81
CA VAL A 160 7.05 29.22 1.34
C VAL A 160 7.07 29.91 2.71
N PRO A 161 6.39 31.07 2.90
CA PRO A 161 6.32 31.73 4.18
C PRO A 161 5.71 30.83 5.26
N ALA A 162 6.20 30.94 6.51
CA ALA A 162 5.76 30.12 7.64
C ALA A 162 4.25 30.17 7.92
N THR A 163 3.58 31.26 7.52
CA THR A 163 2.15 31.50 7.71
C THR A 163 1.27 30.94 6.59
N THR A 164 1.85 30.45 5.49
CA THR A 164 1.08 29.98 4.34
C THR A 164 0.53 28.59 4.61
N ASN A 165 -0.77 28.39 4.42
CA ASN A 165 -1.40 27.08 4.50
C ASN A 165 -2.69 27.09 3.69
N ASP A 166 -2.59 27.20 2.36
CA ASP A 166 -3.74 27.46 1.49
C ASP A 166 -3.59 26.79 0.11
N ALA A 167 -4.70 26.73 -0.64
CA ALA A 167 -4.70 26.22 -2.00
C ALA A 167 -3.91 27.14 -2.94
N ILE A 168 -3.22 26.55 -3.92
CA ILE A 168 -2.42 27.32 -4.90
C ILE A 168 -3.33 27.93 -5.98
N GLU A 169 -4.29 27.14 -6.44
CA GLU A 169 -5.33 27.53 -7.39
C GLU A 169 -6.70 27.20 -6.81
N THR A 170 -7.67 28.10 -7.03
CA THR A 170 -9.08 27.87 -6.74
C THR A 170 -9.84 27.82 -8.06
N LYS A 171 -10.52 26.72 -8.33
CA LYS A 171 -11.35 26.49 -9.52
C LYS A 171 -12.71 26.00 -9.08
N SER A 172 -13.75 26.35 -9.82
CA SER A 172 -15.08 25.78 -9.61
C SER A 172 -15.25 24.50 -10.43
N VAL A 173 -16.21 23.64 -10.08
CA VAL A 173 -16.44 22.38 -10.81
C VAL A 173 -16.89 22.66 -12.25
N GLU A 174 -17.59 23.76 -12.47
CA GLU A 174 -18.10 24.20 -13.77
C GLU A 174 -16.98 24.61 -14.74
N GLU A 175 -15.82 25.02 -14.22
CA GLU A 175 -14.62 25.33 -15.02
C GLU A 175 -13.89 24.06 -15.48
N ILE A 176 -14.23 22.91 -14.92
CA ILE A 176 -13.55 21.65 -15.19
C ILE A 176 -14.17 20.98 -16.41
N ARG A 177 -13.30 20.64 -17.36
CA ARG A 177 -13.70 19.87 -18.54
C ARG A 177 -14.37 18.54 -18.15
N ALA A 178 -15.63 18.39 -18.54
CA ALA A 178 -16.42 17.18 -18.29
C ALA A 178 -15.90 15.95 -19.06
N GLU A 179 -15.44 16.15 -20.29
CA GLU A 179 -14.94 15.07 -21.15
C GLU A 179 -13.45 14.77 -20.94
N PRO A 180 -13.02 13.50 -21.04
CA PRO A 180 -11.61 13.14 -20.96
C PRO A 180 -10.80 13.77 -22.11
N ARG A 181 -9.48 13.92 -21.90
CA ARG A 181 -8.58 14.35 -22.97
C ARG A 181 -8.47 13.26 -24.03
N GLN A 182 -8.24 13.64 -25.28
CA GLN A 182 -8.00 12.65 -26.34
C GLN A 182 -6.63 11.99 -26.14
N LEU A 183 -6.62 10.66 -26.23
CA LEU A 183 -5.38 9.89 -26.28
C LEU A 183 -4.87 9.81 -27.73
N PRO A 184 -3.56 9.54 -27.93
CA PRO A 184 -3.03 9.22 -29.25
C PRO A 184 -3.80 8.06 -29.89
N ALA A 185 -3.88 8.06 -31.22
CA ALA A 185 -4.52 6.99 -31.98
C ALA A 185 -3.98 5.61 -31.57
N GLY A 186 -4.89 4.64 -31.40
CA GLY A 186 -4.56 3.29 -30.94
C GLY A 186 -4.64 3.08 -29.43
N PHE A 187 -4.93 4.12 -28.64
CA PHE A 187 -5.20 4.01 -27.20
C PHE A 187 -6.58 4.55 -26.84
N PHE A 188 -7.17 4.03 -25.78
CA PHE A 188 -8.42 4.55 -25.23
C PHE A 188 -8.42 4.48 -23.69
N TRP A 189 -9.22 5.35 -23.07
CA TRP A 189 -9.41 5.40 -21.63
C TRP A 189 -10.33 4.28 -21.19
N ASP A 190 -9.98 3.64 -20.07
CA ASP A 190 -10.85 2.69 -19.40
C ASP A 190 -11.04 3.10 -17.94
N THR A 191 -12.23 2.81 -17.42
CA THR A 191 -12.57 2.97 -15.99
C THR A 191 -12.63 1.59 -15.39
N LEU A 192 -11.59 1.22 -14.65
CA LEU A 192 -11.37 -0.15 -14.23
C LEU A 192 -12.26 -0.50 -13.05
N ASP A 193 -13.20 -1.41 -13.24
CA ASP A 193 -14.00 -1.97 -12.15
C ASP A 193 -13.29 -3.19 -11.54
N ILE A 194 -12.68 -2.98 -10.38
CA ILE A 194 -11.93 -4.00 -9.63
C ILE A 194 -12.83 -5.04 -8.94
N ASN A 195 -14.16 -4.90 -8.98
CA ASN A 195 -15.07 -5.97 -8.57
C ASN A 195 -15.09 -7.11 -9.59
N HIS A 196 -14.71 -6.84 -10.84
CA HIS A 196 -14.55 -7.87 -11.85
C HIS A 196 -13.17 -8.52 -11.70
N ARG A 197 -13.15 -9.83 -11.44
CA ARG A 197 -11.93 -10.61 -11.25
C ARG A 197 -10.93 -10.46 -12.40
N GLY A 198 -11.41 -10.40 -13.65
CA GLY A 198 -10.55 -10.20 -14.83
C GLY A 198 -9.81 -8.86 -14.80
N THR A 199 -10.50 -7.77 -14.48
CA THR A 199 -9.89 -6.44 -14.36
C THR A 199 -8.86 -6.38 -13.23
N LEU A 200 -9.18 -6.98 -12.08
CA LEU A 200 -8.26 -7.01 -10.94
C LEU A 200 -6.98 -7.80 -11.27
N GLU A 201 -7.12 -8.94 -11.96
CA GLU A 201 -6.01 -9.75 -12.46
C GLU A 201 -5.14 -8.96 -13.47
N GLU A 202 -5.74 -8.16 -14.36
CA GLU A 202 -4.98 -7.31 -15.28
C GLU A 202 -4.19 -6.22 -14.56
N ILE A 203 -4.76 -5.60 -13.52
CA ILE A 203 -4.06 -4.61 -12.69
C ILE A 203 -2.92 -5.29 -11.91
N TYR A 204 -3.21 -6.44 -11.29
CA TYR A 204 -2.22 -7.25 -10.60
C TYR A 204 -1.01 -7.54 -11.50
N ASN A 205 -1.25 -8.08 -12.71
CA ASN A 205 -0.19 -8.40 -13.67
C ASN A 205 0.57 -7.16 -14.14
N LEU A 206 -0.12 -6.05 -14.41
CA LEU A 206 0.53 -4.80 -14.78
C LEU A 206 1.50 -4.33 -13.69
N LEU A 207 1.05 -4.33 -12.43
CA LEU A 207 1.86 -3.91 -11.29
C LEU A 207 3.01 -4.88 -11.03
N HIS A 208 2.73 -6.19 -11.02
CA HIS A 208 3.71 -7.24 -10.79
C HIS A 208 4.86 -7.22 -11.82
N ASP A 209 4.60 -6.82 -13.06
CA ASP A 209 5.63 -6.82 -14.11
C ASP A 209 6.32 -5.45 -14.29
N ASN A 210 5.68 -4.35 -13.86
CA ASN A 210 6.07 -2.99 -14.28
C ASN A 210 6.08 -1.95 -13.17
N TYR A 211 5.72 -2.28 -11.93
CA TYR A 211 5.74 -1.33 -10.82
C TYR A 211 7.13 -1.19 -10.19
N VAL A 212 7.19 -0.53 -9.03
CA VAL A 212 8.42 -0.13 -8.33
C VAL A 212 9.37 -1.32 -8.15
N GLU A 213 10.61 -1.08 -8.59
CA GLU A 213 11.78 -1.93 -8.39
C GLU A 213 12.74 -1.12 -7.52
N ASP A 214 13.51 -1.80 -6.67
CA ASP A 214 14.64 -1.19 -5.98
C ASP A 214 15.72 -0.74 -6.98
N ASP A 215 16.65 0.11 -6.54
CA ASP A 215 17.66 0.71 -7.41
C ASP A 215 18.55 -0.34 -8.11
N ASP A 216 18.71 -1.52 -7.49
CA ASP A 216 19.47 -2.66 -8.01
C ASP A 216 18.59 -3.68 -8.76
N SER A 217 17.27 -3.46 -8.86
CA SER A 217 16.29 -4.37 -9.51
C SER A 217 16.27 -5.80 -8.95
N MET A 218 16.66 -5.99 -7.69
CA MET A 218 16.66 -7.29 -6.99
C MET A 218 15.28 -7.63 -6.40
N PHE A 219 14.48 -6.62 -6.06
CA PHE A 219 13.20 -6.76 -5.38
C PHE A 219 12.10 -5.97 -6.09
N ARG A 220 10.95 -6.62 -6.26
CA ARG A 220 9.76 -5.98 -6.83
C ARG A 220 8.54 -6.23 -5.96
N PHE A 221 7.79 -5.18 -5.67
CA PHE A 221 6.57 -5.30 -4.87
C PHE A 221 5.58 -6.29 -5.49
N ARG A 222 4.99 -7.12 -4.63
CA ARG A 222 4.02 -8.15 -4.99
C ARG A 222 2.71 -7.91 -4.22
N TYR A 223 2.01 -6.84 -4.59
CA TYR A 223 0.66 -6.58 -4.07
C TYR A 223 -0.27 -7.74 -4.41
N SER A 224 -0.92 -8.35 -3.43
CA SER A 224 -1.93 -9.39 -3.69
C SER A 224 -3.23 -8.78 -4.21
N HIS A 225 -4.10 -9.61 -4.79
CA HIS A 225 -5.44 -9.20 -5.22
C HIS A 225 -6.24 -8.61 -4.06
N GLU A 226 -6.18 -9.25 -2.90
CA GLU A 226 -6.89 -8.85 -1.69
C GLU A 226 -6.31 -7.55 -1.12
N PHE A 227 -4.99 -7.37 -1.17
CA PHE A 227 -4.35 -6.10 -0.79
C PHE A 227 -4.82 -4.97 -1.71
N LEU A 228 -4.86 -5.20 -3.02
CA LEU A 228 -5.35 -4.18 -3.97
C LEU A 228 -6.82 -3.83 -3.69
N LEU A 229 -7.67 -4.80 -3.36
CA LEU A 229 -9.04 -4.52 -2.95
C LEU A 229 -9.11 -3.71 -1.66
N TRP A 230 -8.31 -4.07 -0.66
CA TRP A 230 -8.22 -3.33 0.61
C TRP A 230 -7.74 -1.89 0.40
N ALA A 231 -6.69 -1.68 -0.39
CA ALA A 231 -6.12 -0.36 -0.64
C ALA A 231 -6.99 0.52 -1.55
N LEU A 232 -7.72 -0.07 -2.51
CA LEU A 232 -8.47 0.67 -3.53
C LEU A 232 -9.97 0.81 -3.23
N ARG A 233 -10.47 0.18 -2.16
CA ARG A 233 -11.89 0.22 -1.76
C ARG A 233 -12.17 0.72 -0.33
N PRO A 234 -11.51 1.77 0.17
CA PRO A 234 -11.92 2.36 1.45
C PRO A 234 -13.31 3.01 1.35
N PRO A 235 -13.98 3.30 2.47
CA PRO A 235 -15.27 3.98 2.47
C PRO A 235 -15.28 5.23 1.57
N GLY A 236 -16.31 5.35 0.73
CA GLY A 236 -16.43 6.43 -0.25
C GLY A 236 -15.63 6.26 -1.56
N TRP A 237 -14.93 5.14 -1.75
CA TRP A 237 -14.23 4.86 -3.00
C TRP A 237 -15.15 4.84 -4.23
N THR A 238 -14.55 4.95 -5.42
CA THR A 238 -15.26 4.87 -6.69
C THR A 238 -14.35 4.30 -7.78
N ASN A 239 -14.89 3.40 -8.62
CA ASN A 239 -14.18 2.92 -9.81
C ASN A 239 -13.82 4.07 -10.77
N PHE A 240 -14.59 5.16 -10.78
CA PHE A 240 -14.28 6.37 -11.55
C PHE A 240 -12.85 6.89 -11.32
N TRP A 241 -12.26 6.68 -10.15
CA TRP A 241 -10.88 7.06 -9.84
C TRP A 241 -9.84 5.97 -10.13
N HIS A 242 -10.24 4.83 -10.69
CA HIS A 242 -9.37 3.76 -11.17
C HIS A 242 -9.19 3.92 -12.68
N VAL A 243 -8.17 4.66 -13.09
CA VAL A 243 -7.99 5.10 -14.47
C VAL A 243 -7.01 4.18 -15.19
N GLY A 244 -7.50 3.48 -16.21
CA GLY A 244 -6.70 2.63 -17.09
C GLY A 244 -6.51 3.25 -18.47
N VAL A 245 -5.40 2.87 -19.12
CA VAL A 245 -5.24 3.05 -20.58
C VAL A 245 -5.07 1.70 -21.24
N ARG A 246 -5.85 1.46 -22.29
CA ARG A 246 -5.82 0.23 -23.09
C ARG A 246 -5.40 0.50 -24.54
N VAL A 247 -4.84 -0.53 -25.17
CA VAL A 247 -4.55 -0.53 -26.60
C VAL A 247 -5.79 -0.96 -27.38
N ALA A 248 -6.29 -0.13 -28.30
CA ALA A 248 -7.54 -0.34 -29.03
C ALA A 248 -7.60 -1.68 -29.78
N GLY A 249 -6.52 -2.10 -30.44
CA GLY A 249 -6.51 -3.32 -31.25
C GLY A 249 -6.41 -4.64 -30.46
N SER A 250 -5.93 -4.61 -29.21
CA SER A 250 -5.71 -5.82 -28.40
C SER A 250 -6.48 -5.84 -27.09
N ASN A 251 -7.13 -4.73 -26.75
CA ASN A 251 -7.74 -4.46 -25.45
C ASN A 251 -6.76 -4.57 -24.25
N LYS A 252 -5.45 -4.68 -24.47
CA LYS A 252 -4.47 -4.87 -23.40
C LYS A 252 -4.34 -3.64 -22.51
N LEU A 253 -4.43 -3.81 -21.18
CA LEU A 253 -4.11 -2.78 -20.20
C LEU A 253 -2.60 -2.48 -20.20
N VAL A 254 -2.26 -1.20 -20.36
CA VAL A 254 -0.84 -0.77 -20.47
C VAL A 254 -0.44 0.31 -19.47
N SER A 255 -1.40 0.95 -18.80
CA SER A 255 -1.11 1.89 -17.74
C SER A 255 -2.28 2.00 -16.76
N PHE A 256 -1.97 2.35 -15.51
CA PHE A 256 -2.92 2.47 -14.42
C PHE A 256 -2.52 3.63 -13.49
N ILE A 257 -3.50 4.31 -12.92
CA ILE A 257 -3.36 5.21 -11.78
C ILE A 257 -4.66 5.15 -10.98
N SER A 258 -4.56 5.30 -9.66
CA SER A 258 -5.71 5.25 -8.77
C SER A 258 -5.75 6.44 -7.83
N ALA A 259 -6.95 6.75 -7.33
CA ALA A 259 -7.14 7.63 -6.20
C ALA A 259 -8.23 7.10 -5.27
N VAL A 260 -8.09 7.37 -3.97
CA VAL A 260 -9.09 7.09 -2.94
C VAL A 260 -9.40 8.36 -2.14
N PRO A 261 -10.62 8.52 -1.59
CA PRO A 261 -10.93 9.70 -0.79
C PRO A 261 -10.22 9.63 0.56
N SER A 262 -9.84 10.78 1.10
CA SER A 262 -9.29 10.87 2.46
C SER A 262 -9.54 12.26 3.03
N GLN A 263 -9.93 12.33 4.29
CA GLN A 263 -10.00 13.58 5.03
C GLN A 263 -8.65 13.82 5.69
N ILE A 264 -7.92 14.86 5.25
CA ILE A 264 -6.55 15.12 5.72
C ILE A 264 -6.49 16.50 6.37
N ARG A 265 -5.97 16.54 7.60
CA ARG A 265 -5.64 17.78 8.30
C ARG A 265 -4.22 18.17 7.97
N VAL A 266 -4.04 19.42 7.51
CA VAL A 266 -2.73 20.04 7.25
C VAL A 266 -2.65 21.34 8.03
N ARG A 267 -1.76 21.41 9.02
CA ARG A 267 -1.49 22.55 9.91
C ARG A 267 -2.78 23.20 10.43
N GLY A 268 -3.68 22.38 10.95
CA GLY A 268 -4.97 22.80 11.52
C GLY A 268 -6.12 22.99 10.53
N LYS A 269 -5.89 22.89 9.20
CA LYS A 269 -6.96 22.92 8.19
C LYS A 269 -7.30 21.52 7.73
N SER A 270 -8.54 21.11 7.98
CA SER A 270 -9.10 19.84 7.55
C SER A 270 -9.69 19.96 6.15
N MET A 271 -9.25 19.09 5.23
CA MET A 271 -9.67 19.12 3.83
C MET A 271 -10.00 17.73 3.32
N LYS A 272 -11.03 17.66 2.48
CA LYS A 272 -11.28 16.47 1.68
C LYS A 272 -10.28 16.44 0.53
N MET A 273 -9.41 15.44 0.53
CA MET A 273 -8.39 15.20 -0.48
C MET A 273 -8.62 13.86 -1.17
N THR A 274 -7.82 13.60 -2.18
CA THR A 274 -7.60 12.25 -2.68
C THR A 274 -6.19 11.77 -2.39
N GLU A 275 -6.03 10.52 -1.98
CA GLU A 275 -4.73 9.86 -1.91
C GLU A 275 -4.48 9.16 -3.25
N VAL A 276 -3.47 9.62 -3.99
CA VAL A 276 -3.13 9.10 -5.32
C VAL A 276 -2.06 8.03 -5.19
N ASN A 277 -2.32 6.86 -5.77
CA ASN A 277 -1.40 5.73 -5.68
C ASN A 277 -1.42 4.85 -6.95
N PHE A 278 -0.51 3.88 -7.03
CA PHE A 278 -0.42 2.85 -8.07
C PHE A 278 -0.25 3.41 -9.50
N LEU A 279 0.44 4.55 -9.64
CA LEU A 279 0.82 5.07 -10.96
C LEU A 279 1.82 4.11 -11.63
N CYS A 280 1.33 3.35 -12.60
CA CYS A 280 2.12 2.37 -13.32
C CYS A 280 1.99 2.54 -14.83
N VAL A 281 3.12 2.48 -15.53
CA VAL A 281 3.20 2.50 -16.99
C VAL A 281 4.04 1.31 -17.42
N LEU A 282 3.50 0.51 -18.35
CA LEU A 282 4.21 -0.60 -18.98
C LEU A 282 5.62 -0.18 -19.41
N LYS A 283 6.65 -0.98 -19.08
CA LYS A 283 8.07 -0.66 -19.32
C LYS A 283 8.34 -0.15 -20.75
N LYS A 284 7.72 -0.77 -21.76
CA LYS A 284 7.85 -0.42 -23.19
C LYS A 284 7.26 0.95 -23.59
N LEU A 285 6.41 1.54 -22.75
CA LEU A 285 5.78 2.85 -22.95
C LEU A 285 6.36 3.94 -22.04
N ARG A 286 7.36 3.62 -21.22
CA ARG A 286 8.11 4.61 -20.44
C ARG A 286 8.80 5.60 -21.39
N SER A 287 9.04 6.81 -20.92
CA SER A 287 9.59 7.95 -21.70
C SER A 287 8.69 8.51 -22.81
N LYS A 288 7.45 8.03 -22.96
CA LYS A 288 6.46 8.56 -23.92
C LYS A 288 5.41 9.50 -23.31
N ARG A 289 5.75 10.14 -22.17
CA ARG A 289 4.86 11.06 -21.43
C ARG A 289 3.52 10.47 -20.97
N MET A 290 3.35 9.14 -20.97
CA MET A 290 2.10 8.47 -20.52
C MET A 290 1.72 8.82 -19.07
N ALA A 291 2.70 8.88 -18.17
CA ALA A 291 2.48 9.26 -16.77
C ALA A 291 1.85 10.65 -16.64
N VAL A 292 2.29 11.63 -17.45
CA VAL A 292 1.75 12.98 -17.48
C VAL A 292 0.27 12.97 -17.86
N VAL A 293 -0.09 12.19 -18.88
CA VAL A 293 -1.45 12.10 -19.38
C VAL A 293 -2.38 11.42 -18.35
N LEU A 294 -1.89 10.40 -17.64
CA LEU A 294 -2.60 9.76 -16.53
C LEU A 294 -2.84 10.72 -15.37
N ILE A 295 -1.82 11.46 -14.93
CA ILE A 295 -1.93 12.43 -13.84
C ILE A 295 -2.98 13.50 -14.21
N GLN A 296 -2.94 14.03 -15.43
CA GLN A 296 -3.90 15.03 -15.89
C GLN A 296 -5.35 14.49 -15.90
N GLU A 297 -5.55 13.22 -16.28
CA GLU A 297 -6.88 12.63 -16.29
C GLU A 297 -7.39 12.32 -14.88
N ILE A 298 -6.57 11.75 -13.98
CA ILE A 298 -7.01 11.53 -12.59
C ILE A 298 -7.33 12.86 -11.89
N THR A 299 -6.51 13.90 -12.09
CA THR A 299 -6.79 15.25 -11.56
C THR A 299 -8.13 15.76 -12.08
N ARG A 300 -8.42 15.60 -13.39
CA ARG A 300 -9.72 15.99 -13.96
C ARG A 300 -10.87 15.23 -13.28
N ARG A 301 -10.75 13.91 -13.12
CA ARG A 301 -11.79 13.07 -12.49
C ARG A 301 -12.02 13.40 -11.01
N CYS A 302 -10.98 13.77 -10.26
CA CYS A 302 -11.12 14.28 -8.90
C CYS A 302 -11.82 15.64 -8.88
N ASN A 303 -11.39 16.57 -9.72
CA ASN A 303 -11.93 17.93 -9.78
C ASN A 303 -13.41 17.96 -10.22
N VAL A 304 -13.84 17.09 -11.14
CA VAL A 304 -15.27 16.96 -11.53
C VAL A 304 -16.14 16.52 -10.35
N ARG A 305 -15.57 15.87 -9.33
CA ARG A 305 -16.25 15.52 -8.08
C ARG A 305 -16.06 16.55 -6.97
N GLY A 306 -15.53 17.73 -7.29
CA GLY A 306 -15.33 18.81 -6.34
C GLY A 306 -14.15 18.63 -5.37
N ILE A 307 -13.22 17.69 -5.66
CA ILE A 307 -12.01 17.51 -4.86
C ILE A 307 -10.82 18.02 -5.66
N PHE A 308 -10.16 19.06 -5.14
CA PHE A 308 -9.10 19.79 -5.87
C PHE A 308 -7.71 19.61 -5.27
N GLN A 309 -7.60 18.89 -4.14
CA GLN A 309 -6.35 18.59 -3.45
C GLN A 309 -6.09 17.09 -3.46
N ALA A 310 -4.80 16.73 -3.47
CA ALA A 310 -4.39 15.34 -3.34
C ALA A 310 -3.13 15.20 -2.51
N ALA A 311 -2.99 14.08 -1.80
CA ALA A 311 -1.75 13.65 -1.18
C ALA A 311 -1.16 12.47 -1.98
N PHE A 312 0.15 12.45 -2.15
CA PHE A 312 0.85 11.33 -2.77
C PHE A 312 2.29 11.24 -2.28
N THR A 313 2.92 10.09 -2.48
CA THR A 313 4.32 9.87 -2.16
C THR A 313 5.10 9.38 -3.37
N ALA A 314 6.41 9.62 -3.38
CA ALA A 314 7.30 9.05 -4.38
C ALA A 314 8.71 8.83 -3.80
N GLY A 315 9.37 7.74 -4.24
CA GLY A 315 10.79 7.51 -3.92
C GLY A 315 11.73 8.47 -4.66
N LYS A 316 11.31 8.92 -5.86
CA LYS A 316 12.03 9.94 -6.63
C LYS A 316 11.68 11.34 -6.14
N LEU A 317 12.65 12.24 -6.18
CA LEU A 317 12.43 13.66 -5.89
C LEU A 317 11.67 14.32 -7.04
N LEU A 318 10.59 15.03 -6.68
CA LEU A 318 9.74 15.84 -7.55
C LEU A 318 9.58 17.24 -6.91
N PRO A 319 9.23 18.29 -7.68
CA PRO A 319 8.97 19.62 -7.12
C PRO A 319 7.59 19.69 -6.44
N THR A 320 7.45 20.11 -5.19
CA THR A 320 8.46 20.10 -4.11
C THR A 320 7.84 19.34 -2.93
N PRO A 321 8.57 18.42 -2.27
CA PRO A 321 7.99 17.66 -1.19
C PRO A 321 7.65 18.55 0.01
N VAL A 322 6.54 18.24 0.67
CA VAL A 322 6.18 18.85 1.96
C VAL A 322 6.95 18.23 3.12
N GLY A 323 7.59 17.08 2.91
CA GLY A 323 8.55 16.48 3.83
C GLY A 323 9.08 15.16 3.28
N THR A 324 10.19 14.69 3.83
CA THR A 324 10.88 13.49 3.35
C THR A 324 11.16 12.57 4.52
N CYS A 325 10.68 11.32 4.44
CA CYS A 325 10.91 10.29 5.44
C CYS A 325 11.91 9.26 4.91
N ARG A 326 12.64 8.62 5.81
CA ARG A 326 13.62 7.58 5.52
C ARG A 326 13.06 6.21 5.88
N TYR A 327 13.26 5.20 5.04
CA TYR A 327 12.96 3.82 5.40
C TYR A 327 13.98 3.27 6.40
N TRP A 328 13.48 2.45 7.31
CA TRP A 328 14.24 1.70 8.30
C TRP A 328 13.77 0.25 8.31
N HIS A 329 14.71 -0.66 8.53
CA HIS A 329 14.49 -2.10 8.42
C HIS A 329 14.97 -2.83 9.67
N ARG A 330 14.08 -3.61 10.28
CA ARG A 330 14.42 -4.53 11.37
C ARG A 330 14.37 -5.96 10.86
N SER A 331 15.54 -6.59 10.74
CA SER A 331 15.63 -7.99 10.32
C SER A 331 14.94 -8.92 11.32
N ILE A 332 14.04 -9.79 10.85
CA ILE A 332 13.45 -10.90 11.63
C ILE A 332 14.14 -12.22 11.29
N HIS A 333 14.44 -12.44 9.99
CA HIS A 333 15.18 -13.59 9.47
C HIS A 333 16.49 -13.18 8.79
N PRO A 334 17.54 -12.80 9.56
CA PRO A 334 18.78 -12.25 8.99
C PRO A 334 19.50 -13.18 8.01
N ALA A 335 19.42 -14.50 8.21
CA ALA A 335 20.05 -15.45 7.29
C ALA A 335 19.43 -15.42 5.90
N LYS A 336 18.09 -15.36 5.83
CA LYS A 336 17.37 -15.26 4.55
C LYS A 336 17.66 -13.92 3.89
N LEU A 337 17.59 -12.82 4.65
CA LEU A 337 17.83 -11.47 4.12
C LEU A 337 19.25 -11.28 3.57
N VAL A 338 20.26 -11.93 4.18
CA VAL A 338 21.63 -11.94 3.64
C VAL A 338 21.76 -12.81 2.40
N ASP A 339 21.11 -13.98 2.38
CA ASP A 339 21.12 -14.93 1.24
C ASP A 339 20.53 -14.29 -0.03
N VAL A 340 19.42 -13.56 0.12
CA VAL A 340 18.74 -12.88 -1.01
C VAL A 340 19.32 -11.49 -1.34
N GLY A 341 20.36 -11.03 -0.65
CA GLY A 341 20.99 -9.73 -0.92
C GLY A 341 20.26 -8.50 -0.37
N PHE A 342 19.17 -8.68 0.39
CA PHE A 342 18.43 -7.56 1.00
C PHE A 342 19.26 -6.84 2.08
N SER A 343 20.08 -7.58 2.81
CA SER A 343 21.01 -7.00 3.79
C SER A 343 22.40 -7.62 3.66
N SER A 344 23.42 -6.89 4.08
CA SER A 344 24.81 -7.37 4.08
C SER A 344 25.32 -7.57 5.51
N ILE A 345 26.28 -8.47 5.68
CA ILE A 345 26.97 -8.63 6.96
C ILE A 345 27.85 -7.41 7.19
N PRO A 346 27.66 -6.64 8.29
CA PRO A 346 28.48 -5.47 8.55
C PRO A 346 29.97 -5.84 8.62
N PRO A 347 30.87 -4.93 8.20
CA PRO A 347 32.30 -5.15 8.32
C PRO A 347 32.68 -5.55 9.75
N LYS A 348 33.57 -6.55 9.89
CA LYS A 348 34.02 -7.07 11.20
C LYS A 348 32.91 -7.72 12.05
N SER A 349 31.81 -8.13 11.44
CA SER A 349 30.75 -8.92 12.08
C SER A 349 30.65 -10.32 11.46
N THR A 350 29.78 -11.17 12.00
CA THR A 350 29.47 -12.49 11.46
C THR A 350 27.97 -12.70 11.40
N LEU A 351 27.50 -13.64 10.56
CA LEU A 351 26.09 -13.99 10.50
C LEU A 351 25.55 -14.45 11.87
N GLN A 352 26.36 -15.17 12.66
CA GLN A 352 25.98 -15.59 14.01
C GLN A 352 25.78 -14.39 14.95
N ARG A 353 26.68 -13.40 14.91
CA ARG A 353 26.54 -12.17 15.70
C ARG A 353 25.31 -11.38 15.29
N MET A 354 25.01 -11.32 14.00
CA MET A 354 23.81 -10.70 13.45
C MET A 354 22.53 -11.42 13.91
N LYS A 355 22.48 -12.76 13.83
CA LYS A 355 21.37 -13.56 14.38
C LYS A 355 21.16 -13.30 15.87
N LYS A 356 22.23 -13.16 16.65
CA LYS A 356 22.16 -12.83 18.08
C LYS A 356 21.63 -11.42 18.32
N LEU A 357 22.10 -10.42 17.58
CA LEU A 357 21.63 -9.03 17.67
C LEU A 357 20.13 -8.92 17.38
N TYR A 358 19.68 -9.64 16.35
CA TYR A 358 18.31 -9.56 15.88
C TYR A 358 17.36 -10.58 16.51
N LYS A 359 17.83 -11.36 17.50
CA LYS A 359 17.01 -12.32 18.21
C LYS A 359 15.75 -11.64 18.75
N VAL A 360 14.61 -12.27 18.50
CA VAL A 360 13.29 -11.89 19.02
C VAL A 360 12.85 -13.01 19.94
N ASP A 361 12.69 -12.69 21.23
CA ASP A 361 12.23 -13.65 22.24
C ASP A 361 10.74 -13.93 22.04
N GLU A 362 10.35 -15.20 22.12
CA GLU A 362 8.99 -15.64 21.78
C GLU A 362 7.99 -15.50 22.95
N GLU A 363 8.49 -15.16 24.14
CA GLU A 363 7.78 -15.25 25.42
C GLU A 363 7.39 -13.89 26.03
N GLY A 364 7.62 -12.77 25.35
CA GLY A 364 7.25 -11.44 25.84
C GLY A 364 5.74 -11.17 25.74
N LYS A 365 4.94 -11.69 26.68
CA LYS A 365 3.51 -11.37 26.76
C LYS A 365 3.33 -10.02 27.44
N LEU A 366 3.21 -8.96 26.65
CA LEU A 366 2.67 -7.69 27.11
C LEU A 366 1.24 -7.95 27.66
N PRO A 367 0.97 -7.73 28.96
CA PRO A 367 -0.34 -8.05 29.54
C PRO A 367 -1.47 -7.32 28.81
N GLY A 368 -2.55 -8.05 28.49
CA GLY A 368 -3.68 -7.50 27.75
C GLY A 368 -3.45 -7.31 26.24
N PHE A 369 -2.28 -7.66 25.71
CA PHE A 369 -2.01 -7.61 24.27
C PHE A 369 -2.74 -8.74 23.53
N ARG A 370 -3.65 -8.37 22.63
CA ARG A 370 -4.47 -9.30 21.85
C ARG A 370 -4.79 -8.72 20.46
N PRO A 371 -5.19 -9.55 19.47
CA PRO A 371 -5.72 -9.05 18.22
C PRO A 371 -6.89 -8.08 18.43
N ALA A 372 -7.00 -7.08 17.57
CA ALA A 372 -8.13 -6.17 17.55
C ALA A 372 -9.39 -6.89 17.06
N GLU A 373 -10.54 -6.57 17.66
CA GLU A 373 -11.85 -7.10 17.30
C GLU A 373 -12.80 -5.96 16.87
N ALA A 374 -13.89 -6.29 16.18
CA ALA A 374 -14.86 -5.30 15.71
C ALA A 374 -15.43 -4.40 16.84
N LYS A 375 -15.56 -4.95 18.05
CA LYS A 375 -16.01 -4.19 19.24
C LYS A 375 -15.04 -3.09 19.67
N ASP A 376 -13.77 -3.21 19.29
CA ASP A 376 -12.70 -2.29 19.68
C ASP A 376 -12.63 -1.06 18.77
N VAL A 377 -13.31 -1.06 17.61
CA VAL A 377 -13.28 0.03 16.62
C VAL A 377 -13.49 1.42 17.22
N PRO A 378 -14.51 1.66 18.09
CA PRO A 378 -14.69 2.98 18.69
C PRO A 378 -13.52 3.42 19.57
N ALA A 379 -12.94 2.51 20.36
CA ALA A 379 -11.81 2.83 21.23
C ALA A 379 -10.51 3.03 20.43
N ILE A 380 -10.31 2.27 19.34
CA ILE A 380 -9.19 2.48 18.42
C ILE A 380 -9.32 3.85 17.73
N HIS A 381 -10.54 4.21 17.30
CA HIS A 381 -10.83 5.52 16.72
C HIS A 381 -10.51 6.66 17.68
N ASP A 382 -10.90 6.56 18.94
CA ASP A 382 -10.59 7.56 19.97
C ASP A 382 -9.07 7.69 20.21
N LEU A 383 -8.35 6.57 20.30
CA LEU A 383 -6.89 6.53 20.45
C LEU A 383 -6.18 7.19 19.26
N LEU A 384 -6.54 6.79 18.03
CA LEU A 384 -5.96 7.35 16.81
C LEU A 384 -6.28 8.84 16.66
N THR A 385 -7.54 9.23 16.85
CA THR A 385 -7.98 10.63 16.73
C THR A 385 -7.24 11.51 17.73
N THR A 386 -7.03 11.03 18.96
CA THR A 386 -6.28 11.76 19.98
C THR A 386 -4.80 11.84 19.64
N TYR A 387 -4.20 10.72 19.26
CA TYR A 387 -2.77 10.62 18.93
C TYR A 387 -2.40 11.46 17.71
N LEU A 388 -3.19 11.40 16.64
CA LEU A 388 -2.87 12.04 15.37
C LEU A 388 -2.97 13.57 15.40
N LYS A 389 -3.69 14.15 16.38
CA LYS A 389 -3.82 15.60 16.57
C LYS A 389 -2.50 16.33 16.80
N GLN A 390 -1.46 15.63 17.28
CA GLN A 390 -0.16 16.24 17.53
C GLN A 390 0.67 16.46 16.25
N PHE A 391 0.30 15.82 15.14
CA PHE A 391 1.02 15.94 13.87
C PHE A 391 0.47 17.07 13.00
N GLU A 392 1.35 17.67 12.22
CA GLU A 392 1.02 18.77 11.32
C GLU A 392 0.25 18.28 10.09
N MET A 393 0.53 17.05 9.62
CA MET A 393 -0.22 16.41 8.53
C MET A 393 -0.68 15.03 8.97
N ALA A 394 -1.98 14.77 9.03
CA ALA A 394 -2.52 13.46 9.39
C ALA A 394 -3.94 13.26 8.83
N PRO A 395 -4.35 12.01 8.58
CA PRO A 395 -5.74 11.72 8.26
C PRO A 395 -6.65 11.92 9.49
N GLU A 396 -7.90 12.22 9.22
CA GLU A 396 -8.99 12.28 10.19
C GLU A 396 -9.96 11.15 9.87
N PHE A 397 -9.70 9.98 10.46
CA PHE A 397 -10.50 8.79 10.18
C PHE A 397 -11.90 8.89 10.77
N GLU A 398 -12.88 8.42 10.02
CA GLU A 398 -14.20 8.06 10.50
C GLU A 398 -14.22 6.61 11.04
N LEU A 399 -15.26 6.25 11.80
CA LEU A 399 -15.40 4.90 12.37
C LEU A 399 -15.38 3.79 11.30
N GLU A 400 -16.02 4.04 10.14
CA GLU A 400 -16.05 3.09 9.03
C GLU A 400 -14.65 2.91 8.41
N GLU A 401 -13.87 3.99 8.33
CA GLU A 401 -12.49 3.94 7.83
C GLU A 401 -11.59 3.20 8.83
N VAL A 402 -11.79 3.41 10.14
CA VAL A 402 -11.07 2.63 11.15
C VAL A 402 -11.39 1.14 11.04
N ALA A 403 -12.65 0.78 10.83
CA ALA A 403 -13.03 -0.61 10.62
C ALA A 403 -12.39 -1.18 9.35
N HIS A 404 -12.36 -0.43 8.25
CA HIS A 404 -11.76 -0.85 6.98
C HIS A 404 -10.25 -1.04 7.05
N TYR A 405 -9.53 -0.05 7.61
CA TYR A 405 -8.08 -0.01 7.59
C TYR A 405 -7.41 -0.79 8.72
N PHE A 406 -8.09 -1.04 9.84
CA PHE A 406 -7.44 -1.62 11.03
C PHE A 406 -8.06 -2.92 11.53
N MET A 407 -9.19 -3.38 11.00
CA MET A 407 -9.67 -4.71 11.38
C MET A 407 -8.80 -5.79 10.75
N PRO A 408 -8.29 -6.76 11.54
CA PRO A 408 -7.36 -7.77 11.03
C PRO A 408 -7.93 -8.53 9.84
N GLN A 409 -7.13 -8.63 8.77
CA GLN A 409 -7.41 -9.45 7.60
C GLN A 409 -6.16 -10.26 7.29
N ASP A 410 -6.31 -11.59 7.24
CA ASP A 410 -5.20 -12.53 7.03
C ASP A 410 -4.34 -12.10 5.85
N LYS A 411 -3.01 -12.02 6.07
CA LYS A 411 -2.01 -11.64 5.07
C LYS A 411 -2.17 -10.25 4.43
N ILE A 412 -3.02 -9.38 4.97
CA ILE A 412 -3.20 -8.01 4.49
C ILE A 412 -2.82 -7.03 5.59
N ILE A 413 -3.57 -7.02 6.68
CA ILE A 413 -3.40 -6.09 7.80
C ILE A 413 -3.49 -6.85 9.12
N TYR A 414 -2.53 -6.59 10.00
CA TYR A 414 -2.48 -7.11 11.35
C TYR A 414 -2.60 -5.96 12.32
N ALA A 415 -3.50 -6.10 13.28
CA ALA A 415 -3.76 -5.06 14.27
C ALA A 415 -3.99 -5.67 15.64
N TYR A 416 -3.40 -5.04 16.65
CA TYR A 416 -3.40 -5.50 18.02
C TYR A 416 -3.68 -4.34 18.95
N VAL A 417 -4.34 -4.65 20.07
CA VAL A 417 -4.68 -3.71 21.13
C VAL A 417 -4.09 -4.19 22.45
N VAL A 418 -3.86 -3.25 23.36
CA VAL A 418 -3.52 -3.54 24.75
C VAL A 418 -4.70 -3.14 25.62
N GLU A 419 -5.27 -4.11 26.31
CA GLU A 419 -6.35 -3.92 27.27
C GLU A 419 -5.77 -3.87 28.69
N ASP A 420 -6.08 -2.81 29.44
CA ASP A 420 -5.67 -2.71 30.83
C ASP A 420 -6.35 -3.82 31.65
N PRO A 421 -5.60 -4.77 32.24
CA PRO A 421 -6.19 -5.91 32.95
C PRO A 421 -7.05 -5.52 34.17
N ALA A 422 -6.82 -4.34 34.76
CA ALA A 422 -7.57 -3.87 35.92
C ALA A 422 -8.89 -3.17 35.52
N THR A 423 -8.97 -2.58 34.33
CA THR A 423 -10.13 -1.75 33.94
C THR A 423 -10.89 -2.27 32.72
N GLY A 424 -10.31 -3.20 31.96
CA GLY A 424 -10.87 -3.67 30.69
C GLY A 424 -10.88 -2.61 29.57
N LYS A 425 -10.21 -1.47 29.76
CA LYS A 425 -10.15 -0.39 28.77
C LYS A 425 -8.94 -0.55 27.87
N LEU A 426 -9.10 -0.25 26.60
CA LEU A 426 -7.97 -0.18 25.67
C LEU A 426 -7.10 1.02 25.97
N THR A 427 -5.79 0.79 26.00
CA THR A 427 -4.80 1.82 26.30
C THR A 427 -3.87 2.07 25.13
N ASP A 428 -3.52 1.02 24.38
CA ASP A 428 -2.54 1.10 23.31
C ASP A 428 -3.02 0.33 22.08
N PHE A 429 -2.52 0.70 20.91
CA PHE A 429 -2.88 0.14 19.62
C PHE A 429 -1.63 0.04 18.72
N THR A 430 -1.47 -1.05 17.98
CA THR A 430 -0.39 -1.20 17.00
C THR A 430 -0.89 -1.95 15.77
N SER A 431 -0.40 -1.57 14.60
CA SER A 431 -0.77 -2.23 13.33
C SER A 431 0.38 -2.26 12.34
N PHE A 432 0.37 -3.28 11.48
CA PHE A 432 1.28 -3.42 10.35
C PHE A 432 0.61 -4.17 9.20
N TYR A 433 0.90 -3.79 7.97
CA TYR A 433 0.39 -4.48 6.77
C TYR A 433 1.45 -5.36 6.13
N SER A 434 1.01 -6.37 5.38
CA SER A 434 1.87 -7.27 4.61
C SER A 434 2.08 -6.72 3.21
N LEU A 435 3.33 -6.57 2.80
CA LEU A 435 3.68 -6.28 1.42
C LEU A 435 4.88 -7.14 1.01
N PRO A 436 4.65 -8.34 0.46
CA PRO A 436 5.75 -9.17 0.02
C PRO A 436 6.44 -8.57 -1.21
N SER A 437 7.71 -8.91 -1.39
CA SER A 437 8.48 -8.58 -2.59
C SER A 437 8.95 -9.86 -3.25
N THR A 438 8.88 -9.89 -4.58
CA THR A 438 9.47 -10.96 -5.40
C THR A 438 10.99 -10.80 -5.36
N VAL A 439 11.71 -11.91 -5.14
CA VAL A 439 13.18 -11.95 -5.23
C VAL A 439 13.55 -12.37 -6.65
N VAL A 440 14.30 -11.53 -7.34
CA VAL A 440 14.75 -11.79 -8.71
C VAL A 440 16.04 -12.63 -8.65
N ASP A 441 16.11 -13.68 -9.47
CA ASP A 441 17.32 -14.48 -9.71
C ASP A 441 17.99 -15.13 -8.47
N ASN A 442 17.22 -15.53 -7.45
CA ASN A 442 17.73 -16.34 -6.32
C ASN A 442 17.27 -17.81 -6.43
N PRO A 443 18.18 -18.81 -6.30
CA PRO A 443 17.85 -20.22 -6.51
C PRO A 443 17.05 -20.87 -5.38
N LYS A 444 16.94 -20.21 -4.21
CA LYS A 444 16.40 -20.80 -2.98
C LYS A 444 15.14 -20.11 -2.48
N TYR A 445 15.03 -18.80 -2.70
CA TYR A 445 13.91 -17.99 -2.26
C TYR A 445 13.35 -17.18 -3.42
N ASP A 446 12.03 -17.23 -3.60
CA ASP A 446 11.31 -16.47 -4.62
C ASP A 446 10.67 -15.19 -4.07
N SER A 447 10.62 -15.03 -2.74
CA SER A 447 9.93 -13.91 -2.09
C SER A 447 10.49 -13.56 -0.71
N ILE A 448 10.43 -12.28 -0.36
CA ILE A 448 10.59 -11.76 1.00
C ILE A 448 9.23 -11.31 1.50
N TYR A 449 8.86 -11.76 2.70
CA TYR A 449 7.66 -11.28 3.39
C TYR A 449 8.05 -10.11 4.28
N ALA A 450 7.64 -8.90 3.90
CA ALA A 450 7.91 -7.69 4.67
C ALA A 450 6.63 -7.18 5.36
N ALA A 451 6.74 -6.95 6.66
CA ALA A 451 5.72 -6.24 7.44
C ALA A 451 6.05 -4.75 7.40
N TYR A 452 5.07 -3.90 7.14
CA TYR A 452 5.24 -2.45 7.15
C TYR A 452 4.45 -1.85 8.30
N SER A 453 5.15 -1.19 9.23
CA SER A 453 4.54 -0.44 10.33
C SER A 453 3.51 0.54 9.77
N PHE A 454 2.28 0.47 10.28
CA PHE A 454 1.18 1.32 9.85
C PHE A 454 0.89 2.41 10.89
N TYR A 455 -0.17 2.29 11.67
CA TYR A 455 -0.48 3.23 12.76
C TYR A 455 -0.28 2.58 14.13
N ASN A 456 0.37 3.31 15.03
CA ASN A 456 0.69 2.87 16.39
C ASN A 456 0.39 3.99 17.38
N VAL A 457 -0.18 3.64 18.52
CA VAL A 457 -0.50 4.55 19.62
C VAL A 457 -0.07 3.90 20.93
N ALA A 458 0.92 4.49 21.59
CA ALA A 458 1.38 4.09 22.90
C ALA A 458 1.02 5.16 23.94
N THR A 459 0.21 4.81 24.94
CA THR A 459 -0.19 5.70 26.05
C THR A 459 0.31 5.20 27.40
N LYS A 460 0.11 3.92 27.74
CA LYS A 460 0.56 3.31 29.00
C LYS A 460 1.77 2.42 28.78
N THR A 461 1.82 1.74 27.64
CA THR A 461 2.93 0.87 27.28
C THR A 461 4.10 1.71 26.74
N SER A 462 5.35 1.31 27.02
CA SER A 462 6.49 1.96 26.39
C SER A 462 6.50 1.71 24.87
N TRP A 463 6.96 2.69 24.08
CA TRP A 463 7.09 2.53 22.63
C TRP A 463 7.91 1.29 22.24
N ARG A 464 8.99 1.03 22.99
CA ARG A 464 9.85 -0.13 22.81
C ARG A 464 9.06 -1.43 22.96
N ASP A 465 8.29 -1.57 24.03
CA ASP A 465 7.58 -2.82 24.35
C ASP A 465 6.42 -3.07 23.40
N LEU A 466 5.64 -2.02 23.06
CA LEU A 466 4.53 -2.14 22.12
C LEU A 466 5.00 -2.59 20.73
N ILE A 467 6.05 -1.96 20.21
CA ILE A 467 6.58 -2.32 18.89
C ILE A 467 7.34 -3.64 18.93
N MET A 468 8.02 -3.99 20.03
CA MET A 468 8.60 -5.32 20.18
C MET A 468 7.52 -6.41 20.16
N ALA A 469 6.38 -6.22 20.84
CA ALA A 469 5.25 -7.15 20.78
C ALA A 469 4.72 -7.30 19.33
N SER A 470 4.64 -6.20 18.59
CA SER A 470 4.29 -6.19 17.17
C SER A 470 5.27 -6.99 16.30
N ILE A 471 6.59 -6.84 16.52
CA ILE A 471 7.64 -7.60 15.84
C ILE A 471 7.58 -9.09 16.20
N VAL A 472 7.29 -9.44 17.45
CA VAL A 472 7.08 -10.83 17.88
C VAL A 472 5.92 -11.46 17.10
N MET A 473 4.82 -10.72 16.92
CA MET A 473 3.70 -11.19 16.10
C MET A 473 4.08 -11.32 14.64
N ALA A 474 4.75 -10.33 14.04
CA ALA A 474 5.25 -10.45 12.67
C ALA A 474 6.16 -11.67 12.48
N LYS A 475 7.04 -11.97 13.45
CA LYS A 475 7.85 -13.19 13.41
C LYS A 475 6.99 -14.47 13.42
N LYS A 476 5.95 -14.53 14.25
CA LYS A 476 5.02 -15.67 14.33
C LYS A 476 4.26 -15.89 13.02
N GLU A 477 3.90 -14.80 12.35
CA GLU A 477 3.25 -14.82 11.04
C GLU A 477 4.23 -15.07 9.86
N GLY A 478 5.49 -15.36 10.15
CA GLY A 478 6.48 -15.76 9.14
C GLY A 478 7.10 -14.61 8.35
N PHE A 479 7.00 -13.37 8.82
CA PHE A 479 7.67 -12.24 8.19
C PHE A 479 9.19 -12.31 8.35
N ASP A 480 9.91 -11.86 7.32
CA ASP A 480 11.36 -11.87 7.25
C ASP A 480 11.99 -10.56 7.72
N VAL A 481 11.27 -9.45 7.57
CA VAL A 481 11.69 -8.09 7.92
C VAL A 481 10.50 -7.24 8.36
N PHE A 482 10.73 -6.34 9.32
CA PHE A 482 9.78 -5.32 9.74
C PHE A 482 10.29 -3.94 9.32
N ASN A 483 9.56 -3.28 8.44
CA ASN A 483 9.87 -1.99 7.85
C ASN A 483 9.11 -0.88 8.57
N ALA A 484 9.74 0.27 8.73
CA ALA A 484 9.10 1.48 9.24
C ALA A 484 9.72 2.72 8.59
N LEU A 485 8.94 3.78 8.46
CA LEU A 485 9.47 5.11 8.16
C LEU A 485 9.86 5.82 9.46
N ASP A 486 10.68 6.86 9.40
CA ASP A 486 11.02 7.73 10.55
C ASP A 486 9.99 8.84 10.85
N LEU A 487 8.79 8.72 10.26
CA LEU A 487 7.64 9.59 10.53
C LEU A 487 7.02 9.36 11.92
N MET A 488 6.09 10.23 12.31
CA MET A 488 5.45 10.24 13.62
C MET A 488 6.49 10.17 14.75
N GLU A 489 6.28 9.31 15.74
CA GLU A 489 7.19 9.13 16.85
C GLU A 489 8.08 7.89 16.68
N ASN A 490 8.23 7.37 15.46
CA ASN A 490 8.94 6.11 15.23
C ASN A 490 10.40 6.18 15.69
N THR A 491 11.02 7.36 15.63
CA THR A 491 12.38 7.61 16.15
C THR A 491 12.57 7.26 17.63
N LYS A 492 11.48 7.17 18.42
CA LYS A 492 11.52 6.72 19.82
C LYS A 492 11.91 5.25 20.00
N PHE A 493 11.71 4.40 18.99
CA PHE A 493 11.99 2.96 19.09
C PHE A 493 12.97 2.43 18.05
N LEU A 494 13.18 3.12 16.92
CA LEU A 494 13.98 2.59 15.79
C LEU A 494 15.37 2.09 16.22
N LYS A 495 16.17 2.95 16.86
CA LYS A 495 17.54 2.57 17.29
C LYS A 495 17.52 1.50 18.38
N ASP A 496 16.64 1.65 19.36
CA ASP A 496 16.53 0.78 20.54
C ASP A 496 16.11 -0.65 20.16
N LEU A 497 15.26 -0.76 19.14
CA LEU A 497 14.82 -2.02 18.57
C LEU A 497 15.70 -2.47 17.41
N ALA A 498 16.91 -1.93 17.25
CA ALA A 498 17.89 -2.33 16.24
C ALA A 498 17.38 -2.24 14.78
N PHE A 499 16.51 -1.29 14.47
CA PHE A 499 16.25 -0.95 13.07
C PHE A 499 17.51 -0.33 12.45
N GLY A 500 17.86 -0.78 11.24
CA GLY A 500 18.91 -0.18 10.41
C GLY A 500 18.32 0.81 9.41
N ILE A 501 19.07 1.87 9.10
CA ILE A 501 18.69 2.85 8.08
C ILE A 501 18.74 2.18 6.70
N GLY A 502 17.65 2.28 5.93
CA GLY A 502 17.60 1.90 4.53
C GLY A 502 18.17 2.96 3.60
N ASP A 503 18.41 2.61 2.34
CA ASP A 503 18.83 3.53 1.29
C ASP A 503 17.66 4.37 0.74
N GLY A 504 16.45 3.82 0.72
CA GLY A 504 15.24 4.46 0.22
C GLY A 504 14.70 5.59 1.09
N SER A 505 14.41 6.73 0.46
CA SER A 505 13.59 7.81 1.03
C SER A 505 12.19 7.78 0.44
N LEU A 506 11.20 8.24 1.19
CA LEU A 506 9.84 8.47 0.74
C LEU A 506 9.50 9.95 0.89
N ASN A 507 9.32 10.62 -0.24
CA ASN A 507 8.98 12.03 -0.29
C ASN A 507 7.46 12.18 -0.29
N TYR A 508 6.93 13.08 0.54
CA TYR A 508 5.51 13.38 0.66
C TYR A 508 5.16 14.64 -0.12
N TYR A 509 4.04 14.62 -0.83
CA TYR A 509 3.60 15.71 -1.68
C TYR A 509 2.14 16.04 -1.45
N LEU A 510 1.82 17.33 -1.57
CA LEU A 510 0.45 17.81 -1.67
C LEU A 510 0.26 18.50 -3.03
N PHE A 511 -0.74 18.06 -3.78
CA PHE A 511 -1.17 18.68 -5.02
C PHE A 511 -2.15 19.82 -4.72
N ASN A 512 -1.93 20.98 -5.35
CA ASN A 512 -2.75 22.18 -5.18
C ASN A 512 -2.88 22.66 -3.71
N TRP A 513 -1.82 22.49 -2.93
CA TRP A 513 -1.71 23.00 -1.57
C TRP A 513 -0.32 23.54 -1.31
N LYS A 514 -0.22 24.68 -0.64
CA LYS A 514 1.04 25.31 -0.27
C LYS A 514 1.11 25.46 1.24
N CYS A 515 2.14 24.85 1.83
CA CYS A 515 2.49 24.99 3.23
C CYS A 515 4.02 24.84 3.44
N PRO A 516 4.58 25.29 4.57
CA PRO A 516 5.97 25.06 4.91
C PRO A 516 6.31 23.57 5.03
N GLU A 517 7.54 23.23 4.68
CA GLU A 517 8.12 21.90 4.85
C GLU A 517 7.96 21.40 6.30
N MET A 518 7.82 20.08 6.43
CA MET A 518 7.59 19.34 7.65
C MET A 518 8.77 18.40 7.90
N GLN A 519 9.21 18.36 9.15
CA GLN A 519 10.12 17.31 9.60
C GLN A 519 9.40 15.95 9.62
N PRO A 520 10.11 14.82 9.49
CA PRO A 520 9.50 13.49 9.51
C PRO A 520 8.53 13.28 10.67
N GLY A 521 8.92 13.70 11.88
CA GLY A 521 8.08 13.55 13.08
C GLY A 521 6.83 14.43 13.14
N GLN A 522 6.65 15.34 12.18
CA GLN A 522 5.44 16.15 12.00
C GLN A 522 4.45 15.50 11.02
N ILE A 523 4.84 14.41 10.35
CA ILE A 523 4.03 13.67 9.38
C ILE A 523 3.38 12.47 10.07
N GLY A 524 2.06 12.41 10.07
CA GLY A 524 1.21 11.34 10.58
C GLY A 524 0.38 10.64 9.49
N LEU A 525 0.81 10.71 8.22
CA LEU A 525 0.16 10.08 7.08
C LEU A 525 1.01 8.90 6.58
N VAL A 526 0.41 7.71 6.49
CA VAL A 526 1.05 6.52 5.90
C VAL A 526 0.26 6.12 4.66
N LEU A 527 0.92 6.08 3.49
CA LEU A 527 0.34 5.59 2.24
C LEU A 527 0.83 4.16 1.95
N MET A 528 -0.03 3.36 1.31
CA MET A 528 0.16 1.91 1.05
C MET A 528 1.01 1.57 -0.17
#